data_AF-A0A1A7ZS36-F1
#
_entry.id   AF-A0A1A7ZS36-F1
#
_cell.length_a   1.000
_cell.length_b   1.000
_cell.length_c   1.000
_cell.angle_alpha   90.00
_cell.angle_beta   90.00
_cell.angle_gamma   90.00
#
_symmetry.space_group_name_H-M   'P 1'
#
loop_
_entity.id
_entity.type
_entity.pdbx_description
1 polymer ?
#
loop_
_entity_poly.entity_id
_entity_poly.type
_entity_poly.pdbx_seq_one_letter_code
_entity_poly.pdbx_strand_id
1 'polypeptide(L)' 'FKSESRTISCGVPQGSILGQKLFILYANDINKVVEDVKMVTFADDTNLFASGEDLQQLVNKVTRGMKKIK' A
#
# COMPACT_ATOMS: atom_id res chain seq x y z
N PHE A 1 -13.03 -0.68 35.99
CA PHE A 1 -12.39 -0.64 34.66
C PHE A 1 -11.20 0.28 34.73
N LYS A 2 -9.98 -0.10 34.31
CA LYS A 2 -8.95 0.90 33.97
C LYS A 2 -7.91 0.38 32.99
N SER A 3 -7.69 1.13 31.92
CA SER A 3 -6.45 1.14 31.13
C SER A 3 -5.99 2.60 31.03
N GLU A 4 -4.67 2.85 31.03
CA GLU A 4 -4.07 4.16 30.72
C GLU A 4 -2.65 3.95 30.15
N SER A 5 -2.44 4.22 28.86
CA SER A 5 -1.16 4.64 28.24
C SER A 5 -1.42 5.21 26.84
N ARG A 6 -0.50 6.04 26.35
CA ARG A 6 -0.59 7.06 25.27
C ARG A 6 0.77 7.19 24.56
N THR A 7 0.99 8.01 23.53
CA THR A 7 0.18 8.26 22.34
C THR A 7 1.08 7.88 21.16
N ILE A 8 0.70 6.90 20.35
CA ILE A 8 1.38 6.60 19.09
C ILE A 8 0.91 7.64 18.08
N SER A 9 1.82 8.47 17.56
CA SER A 9 1.49 9.55 16.62
C SER A 9 1.47 9.11 15.16
N CYS A 10 2.08 7.96 14.82
CA CYS A 10 1.95 7.28 13.53
C CYS A 10 2.58 5.88 13.61
N GLY A 11 2.16 4.97 12.72
CA GLY A 11 2.68 3.61 12.61
C GLY A 11 2.13 2.63 13.66
N VAL A 12 2.78 1.47 13.77
CA VAL A 12 2.45 0.40 14.73
C VAL A 12 3.70 0.01 15.53
N PRO A 13 3.58 -0.42 16.80
CA PRO A 13 4.73 -0.89 17.57
C PRO A 13 5.36 -2.13 16.92
N GLN A 14 6.67 -2.10 16.63
CA GLN A 14 7.41 -3.29 16.19
C GLN A 14 7.42 -4.37 17.28
N GLY A 15 7.38 -5.64 16.89
CA GLY A 15 7.28 -6.78 17.81
C GLY A 15 5.87 -7.03 18.35
N SER A 16 4.90 -6.16 18.03
CA SER A 16 3.48 -6.44 18.31
C SER A 16 2.92 -7.44 17.31
N ILE A 17 2.41 -8.57 17.82
CA ILE A 17 1.64 -9.55 17.01
C ILE A 17 0.48 -8.88 16.29
N LEU A 18 -0.13 -7.87 16.93
CA LEU A 18 -1.24 -7.11 16.37
C LEU A 18 -0.77 -6.09 15.32
N GLY A 19 0.43 -5.51 15.49
CA GLY A 19 1.01 -4.55 14.55
C GLY A 19 1.15 -5.13 13.14
N GLN A 20 1.62 -6.37 13.02
CA GLN A 20 1.76 -7.03 11.72
C GLN A 20 0.41 -7.31 11.04
N LYS A 21 -0.63 -7.66 11.82
CA LYS A 21 -2.00 -7.84 11.30
C LYS A 21 -2.62 -6.52 10.85
N LEU A 22 -2.43 -5.45 11.63
CA LEU A 22 -2.92 -4.11 11.27
C LEU A 22 -2.21 -3.56 10.03
N PHE A 23 -0.91 -3.82 9.89
CA PHE A 23 -0.17 -3.49 8.68
C PHE A 23 -0.71 -4.23 7.45
N ILE A 24 -0.99 -5.53 7.55
CA ILE A 24 -1.59 -6.30 6.44
C ILE A 24 -2.97 -5.76 6.06
N LEU A 25 -3.81 -5.40 7.04
CA LEU A 25 -5.12 -4.78 6.77
C LEU A 25 -4.97 -3.44 6.02
N TYR A 26 -4.03 -2.60 6.45
CA TYR A 26 -3.74 -1.34 5.79
C TYR A 26 -3.20 -1.54 4.36
N ALA A 27 -2.21 -2.42 4.19
CA ALA A 27 -1.58 -2.69 2.90
C ALA A 27 -2.54 -3.35 1.90
N ASN A 28 -3.44 -4.23 2.35
CA ASN A 28 -4.40 -4.90 1.47
C ASN A 28 -5.37 -3.92 0.78
N ASP A 29 -5.68 -2.79 1.43
CA ASP A 29 -6.57 -1.77 0.88
C ASP A 29 -5.90 -0.85 -0.15
N ILE A 30 -4.57 -0.85 -0.25
CA ILE A 30 -3.83 0.01 -1.21
C ILE A 30 -4.20 -0.31 -2.66
N ASN A 31 -4.57 -1.58 -2.94
CA ASN A 31 -5.05 -2.05 -4.25
C ASN A 31 -6.32 -1.33 -4.73
N LYS A 32 -7.07 -0.68 -3.84
CA LYS A 32 -8.28 0.07 -4.20
C LYS A 32 -8.00 1.48 -4.73
N VAL A 33 -6.79 2.00 -4.57
CA VAL A 33 -6.45 3.40 -4.92
C VAL A 33 -5.98 3.52 -6.38
N VAL A 34 -5.48 2.43 -6.96
CA VAL A 34 -4.80 2.42 -8.25
C VAL A 34 -5.61 1.63 -9.28
N GLU A 35 -6.26 2.33 -10.21
CA GLU A 35 -7.21 1.73 -11.18
C GLU A 35 -6.58 1.38 -12.54
N ASP A 36 -5.53 2.12 -12.95
CA ASP A 36 -4.96 2.06 -14.31
C ASP A 36 -3.89 0.96 -14.48
N VAL A 37 -3.47 0.33 -13.39
CA VAL A 37 -2.43 -0.71 -13.37
C VAL A 37 -2.82 -1.82 -12.41
N LYS A 38 -2.49 -3.06 -12.75
CA LYS A 38 -2.68 -4.19 -11.85
C LYS A 38 -1.58 -4.13 -10.79
N MET A 39 -1.99 -4.04 -9.52
CA MET A 39 -1.09 -4.05 -8.39
C MET A 39 -1.09 -5.41 -7.70
N VAL A 40 0.10 -5.90 -7.34
CA VAL A 40 0.31 -7.13 -6.57
C VAL A 40 1.20 -6.81 -5.40
N THR A 41 0.67 -6.96 -4.19
CA THR A 41 1.32 -6.60 -2.93
C THR A 41 1.66 -7.84 -2.10
N PHE A 42 2.85 -7.88 -1.52
CA PHE A 42 3.25 -8.88 -0.54
C PHE A 42 4.06 -8.21 0.56
N ALA A 43 3.51 -8.18 1.79
CA ALA A 43 4.09 -7.44 2.90
C ALA A 43 4.39 -5.97 2.51
N ASP A 44 5.65 -5.56 2.54
CA ASP A 44 6.14 -4.23 2.13
C ASP A 44 6.49 -4.13 0.64
N ASP A 45 6.58 -5.25 -0.09
CA ASP A 45 6.87 -5.27 -1.52
C ASP A 45 5.60 -5.08 -2.37
N THR A 46 5.69 -4.24 -3.41
CA THR A 46 4.57 -3.95 -4.32
C THR A 46 5.04 -3.92 -5.77
N ASN A 47 4.39 -4.72 -6.60
CA ASN A 47 4.62 -4.76 -8.05
C ASN A 47 3.46 -4.11 -8.82
N LEU A 48 3.79 -3.30 -9.83
CA LEU A 48 2.83 -2.67 -10.74
C LEU A 48 2.97 -3.24 -12.15
N PHE A 49 1.86 -3.71 -12.70
CA PHE A 49 1.78 -4.27 -14.05
C PHE A 49 0.85 -3.43 -14.93
N ALA A 50 1.31 -3.07 -16.13
CA ALA A 50 0.54 -2.33 -17.11
C ALA A 50 0.67 -3.00 -18.48
N SER A 51 -0.41 -2.95 -19.27
CA SER A 51 -0.43 -3.39 -20.67
C SER A 51 -0.98 -2.29 -21.59
N GLY A 52 -0.53 -2.31 -22.84
CA GLY A 52 -0.81 -1.30 -23.86
C GLY A 52 0.04 -1.51 -25.10
N GLU A 53 -0.37 -0.91 -26.21
CA GLU A 53 0.29 -1.02 -27.51
C GLU A 53 1.40 0.03 -27.69
N ASP A 54 1.34 1.11 -26.91
CA ASP A 54 2.28 2.22 -26.96
C ASP A 54 3.08 2.36 -25.66
N LEU A 55 4.40 2.54 -25.82
CA LEU A 55 5.32 2.63 -24.70
C LEU A 55 5.07 3.91 -23.88
N GLN A 56 4.75 5.03 -24.53
CA GLN A 56 4.49 6.29 -23.83
C GLN A 56 3.22 6.19 -22.98
N GLN A 57 2.19 5.52 -23.48
CA GLN A 57 0.97 5.21 -22.74
C GLN A 57 1.27 4.34 -21.51
N LEU A 58 2.10 3.29 -21.67
CA LEU A 58 2.52 2.43 -20.56
C LEU A 58 3.25 3.21 -19.47
N VAL A 59 4.25 4.02 -19.86
CA VAL A 59 4.99 4.88 -18.93
C VAL A 59 4.04 5.83 -18.21
N ASN A 60 3.07 6.42 -18.90
CA ASN A 60 2.09 7.31 -18.31
C ASN A 60 1.15 6.59 -17.33
N LYS A 61 0.71 5.36 -17.63
CA LYS A 61 -0.11 4.54 -16.72
C LYS A 61 0.65 4.21 -15.44
N VAL A 62 1.88 3.69 -15.55
CA VAL A 62 2.72 3.34 -14.39
C VAL A 62 3.05 4.57 -13.56
N THR A 63 3.44 5.68 -14.21
CA THR A 63 3.76 6.93 -13.50
C THR A 63 2.57 7.50 -12.75
N ARG A 64 1.36 7.45 -13.33
CA ARG A 64 0.13 7.85 -12.63
C ARG A 64 -0.18 6.94 -11.44
N GLY A 65 -0.01 5.62 -11.60
CA GLY A 65 -0.17 4.65 -10.51
C GLY A 65 0.80 4.93 -9.35
N MET A 66 2.08 5.14 -9.64
CA MET A 66 3.09 5.47 -8.64
C MET A 66 2.80 6.78 -7.88
N LYS A 67 2.30 7.81 -8.57
CA LYS A 67 1.91 9.08 -7.93
C LYS A 67 0.73 8.95 -6.96
N LYS A 68 -0.13 7.95 -7.12
CA LYS A 68 -1.24 7.71 -6.19
C LYS A 68 -0.82 6.95 -4.92
N ILE A 69 0.34 6.29 -4.95
CA ILE A 69 0.89 5.51 -3.83
C ILE A 69 1.78 6.40 -2.93
N LYS A 70 2.29 7.51 -3.47
CA LYS A 70 3.28 8.40 -2.83
C LYS A 70 2.63 9.67 -2.29
#